data_AF-A0A946FIB0-F1
#
_entry.id   AF-A0A946FIB0-F1
#
_cell.length_a   1.000
_cell.length_b   1.000
_cell.length_c   1.000
_cell.angle_alpha   90.00
_cell.angle_beta   90.00
_cell.angle_gamma   90.00
#
_symmetry.space_group_name_H-M   'P 1'
#
loop_
_entity.id
_entity.type
_entity.pdbx_description
1 polymer ?
#
loop_
_entity_poly.entity_id
_entity_poly.type
_entity_poly.pdbx_seq_one_letter_code
_entity_poly.pdbx_strand_id
1 'polypeptide(L)'
;MAEESKDQKTEEASSKRIADTREKGNFAQSREISSSFVLLASIIGFSIAGRHATETVIKTWYSNLAEMGTINLNIHELFRLMNWNMQNLFFIIGP
;
A
#
# COMPACT_ATOMS: atom_id res chain seq x y z
N MET A 1 -3.85 48.21 7.34
CA MET A 1 -3.24 48.10 8.68
C MET A 1 -2.44 46.82 8.69
N ALA A 2 -1.15 46.89 9.07
CA ALA A 2 -0.30 45.72 9.14
C ALA A 2 -0.75 44.86 10.34
N GLU A 3 -1.32 43.69 10.05
CA GLU A 3 -1.43 42.58 11.00
C GLU A 3 -0.01 42.14 11.31
N GLU A 4 0.57 42.79 12.33
CA GLU A 4 1.93 42.57 12.77
C GLU A 4 2.09 41.12 13.23
N SER A 5 2.97 40.39 12.53
CA SER A 5 3.34 39.00 12.74
C SER A 5 3.89 38.75 14.14
N LYS A 6 3.01 38.58 15.13
CA LYS A 6 3.34 38.23 16.53
C LYS A 6 3.76 36.77 16.72
N ASP A 7 3.67 35.95 15.68
CA ASP A 7 4.00 34.52 15.70
C ASP A 7 5.48 34.20 15.47
N GLN A 8 6.33 35.21 15.25
CA GLN A 8 7.78 35.04 15.08
C GLN A 8 8.61 35.50 16.29
N LYS A 9 8.01 35.49 17.50
CA LYS A 9 8.80 35.69 18.74
C LYS A 9 9.43 34.36 19.14
N THR A 10 10.76 34.32 19.15
CA THR A 10 11.61 33.18 19.59
C THR A 10 11.73 33.07 21.12
N GLU A 11 10.94 33.83 21.88
CA GLU A 11 10.91 33.77 23.34
C GLU A 11 10.06 32.58 23.81
N GLU A 12 10.48 31.95 24.92
CA GLU A 12 9.72 30.86 25.51
C GLU A 12 8.29 31.31 25.91
N ALA A 13 7.31 30.47 25.60
CA ALA A 13 5.92 30.77 25.91
C ALA A 13 5.71 30.84 27.43
N SER A 14 5.02 31.89 27.90
CA SER A 14 4.69 32.02 29.32
C SER A 14 3.78 30.89 29.81
N SER A 15 3.88 30.56 31.09
CA SER A 15 3.08 29.49 31.74
C SER A 15 1.58 29.64 31.50
N LYS A 16 1.05 30.87 31.49
CA LYS A 16 -0.35 31.18 31.17
C LYS A 16 -0.69 30.84 29.72
N ARG A 17 0.18 31.19 28.76
CA ARG A 17 -0.04 30.89 27.33
C ARG A 17 0.01 29.39 27.05
N ILE A 18 0.86 28.64 27.75
CA ILE A 18 0.91 27.17 27.66
C ILE A 18 -0.39 26.55 28.21
N ALA A 19 -0.87 27.01 29.37
CA ALA A 19 -2.11 26.53 29.96
C ALA A 19 -3.32 26.79 29.05
N ASP A 20 -3.47 28.01 28.54
CA ASP A 20 -4.56 28.37 27.61
C ASP A 20 -4.52 27.54 26.33
N THR A 21 -3.32 27.24 25.81
CA THR A 21 -3.16 26.43 24.57
C THR A 21 -3.57 24.98 24.80
N ARG A 22 -3.26 24.42 25.98
CA ARG A 22 -3.70 23.08 26.39
C ARG A 22 -5.20 23.00 26.66
N GLU A 23 -5.76 24.00 27.35
CA GLU A 23 -7.20 24.07 27.65
C GLU A 23 -8.04 24.22 26.37
N LYS A 24 -7.51 24.93 25.37
CA LYS A 24 -8.09 25.02 24.01
C LYS A 24 -7.83 23.78 23.14
N GLY A 25 -7.14 22.76 23.67
CA GLY A 25 -6.87 21.50 22.97
C GLY A 25 -5.92 21.63 21.77
N ASN A 26 -5.16 22.72 21.67
CA ASN A 26 -4.27 22.98 20.55
C ASN A 26 -2.92 22.28 20.78
N PHE A 27 -2.93 20.95 20.71
CA PHE A 27 -1.76 20.11 20.82
C PHE A 27 -0.99 20.03 19.51
N ALA A 28 0.32 19.82 19.58
CA ALA A 28 1.15 19.56 18.40
C ALA A 28 0.69 18.27 17.71
N GLN A 29 0.02 18.40 16.58
CA GLN A 29 -0.34 17.27 15.72
C GLN A 29 0.74 17.07 14.68
N SER A 30 1.37 15.89 14.67
CA SER A 30 2.27 15.53 13.59
C SER A 30 1.45 15.16 12.36
N ARG A 31 1.54 15.99 11.33
CA ARG A 31 0.95 15.73 10.00
C ARG A 31 1.48 14.45 9.36
N GLU A 32 2.66 14.00 9.77
CA GLU A 32 3.37 12.89 9.15
C GLU A 32 3.01 11.53 9.75
N ILE A 33 2.44 11.49 10.96
CA ILE A 33 2.06 10.23 11.63
C ILE A 33 1.09 9.42 10.77
N SER A 34 0.08 10.08 10.18
CA SER A 34 -0.89 9.42 9.31
C SER A 34 -0.22 8.76 8.09
N SER A 35 0.66 9.51 7.41
CA SER A 35 1.42 9.00 6.26
C SER A 35 2.30 7.81 6.62
N SER A 36 2.96 7.84 7.77
CA SER A 36 3.77 6.73 8.28
C SER A 36 2.95 5.46 8.51
N PHE A 37 1.72 5.59 9.05
CA PHE A 37 0.81 4.45 9.22
C PHE A 37 0.33 3.87 7.89
N VAL A 38 0.05 4.71 6.88
CA VAL A 38 -0.30 4.24 5.53
C VAL A 38 0.86 3.46 4.92
N LEU A 39 2.09 3.96 5.04
CA LEU A 39 3.29 3.27 4.58
C LEU A 39 3.47 1.92 5.29
N LEU A 40 3.32 1.90 6.61
CA LEU A 40 3.41 0.68 7.40
C LEU A 40 2.34 -0.35 6.99
N ALA A 41 1.09 0.08 6.85
CA ALA A 41 0.00 -0.78 6.38
C ALA A 41 0.28 -1.32 4.96
N SER A 42 0.85 -0.50 4.08
CA SER A 42 1.23 -0.91 2.73
C SER A 42 2.31 -1.98 2.75
N ILE A 43 3.36 -1.81 3.55
CA ILE A 43 4.45 -2.79 3.70
C ILE A 43 3.90 -4.12 4.23
N ILE A 44 3.02 -4.08 5.23
CA ILE A 44 2.38 -5.29 5.77
C ILE A 44 1.53 -5.97 4.70
N GLY A 45 0.69 -5.21 4.00
CA GLY A 45 -0.15 -5.72 2.91
C GLY A 45 0.67 -6.39 1.81
N PHE A 46 1.73 -5.71 1.34
CA PHE A 46 2.64 -6.28 0.33
C PHE A 46 3.46 -7.44 0.85
N SER A 47 3.85 -7.47 2.12
CA SER A 47 4.61 -8.59 2.70
C SER A 47 3.77 -9.88 2.71
N ILE A 48 2.47 -9.77 3.05
CA ILE A 48 1.55 -10.91 3.09
C ILE A 48 1.14 -11.32 1.67
N ALA A 49 0.64 -10.38 0.86
CA ALA A 49 0.12 -10.67 -0.47
C ALA A 49 1.23 -10.93 -1.50
N GLY A 50 2.37 -10.24 -1.39
CA GLY A 50 3.45 -10.29 -2.36
C GLY A 50 4.11 -11.65 -2.46
N ARG A 51 4.26 -12.38 -1.34
CA ARG A 51 4.77 -13.76 -1.37
C ARG A 51 3.84 -14.68 -2.17
N HIS A 52 2.53 -14.63 -1.88
CA HIS A 52 1.54 -15.43 -2.58
C HIS A 52 1.51 -15.09 -4.08
N ALA A 53 1.45 -13.80 -4.41
CA ALA A 53 1.44 -13.32 -5.78
C ALA A 53 2.68 -13.80 -6.55
N THR A 54 3.87 -13.66 -5.96
CA THR A 54 5.14 -14.06 -6.60
C THR A 54 5.20 -15.57 -6.84
N GLU A 55 4.82 -16.38 -5.84
CA GLU A 55 4.79 -17.84 -5.98
C GLU A 55 3.80 -18.28 -7.06
N THR A 56 2.61 -17.68 -7.12
CA THR A 56 1.57 -18.00 -8.11
C THR A 56 2.00 -17.58 -9.53
N VAL A 57 2.60 -16.39 -9.69
CA VAL A 57 3.16 -15.94 -10.98
C VAL A 57 4.21 -16.93 -11.48
N ILE A 58 5.19 -17.26 -10.64
CA ILE A 58 6.30 -18.14 -11.01
C ILE A 58 5.76 -19.53 -11.40
N LYS A 59 4.87 -20.12 -10.59
CA LYS A 59 4.25 -21.42 -10.90
C LYS A 59 3.48 -21.40 -12.22
N THR A 60 2.69 -20.34 -12.46
CA THR A 60 1.90 -20.18 -13.69
C THR A 60 2.82 -20.09 -14.90
N TRP A 61 3.92 -19.34 -14.80
CA TRP A 61 4.90 -19.23 -15.88
C TRP A 61 5.61 -20.55 -16.16
N TYR A 62 6.07 -21.26 -15.12
CA TYR A 62 6.70 -22.56 -15.29
C TYR A 62 5.78 -23.58 -15.94
N SER A 63 4.51 -23.66 -15.54
CA SER A 63 3.55 -24.59 -16.16
C SER A 63 3.25 -24.20 -17.62
N ASN A 64 3.04 -22.92 -17.94
CA ASN A 64 2.87 -22.50 -19.34
C ASN A 64 4.07 -22.89 -20.22
N LEU A 65 5.30 -22.66 -19.74
CA LEU A 65 6.52 -22.98 -20.51
C LEU A 65 6.74 -24.48 -20.63
N ALA A 66 6.45 -25.26 -19.58
CA ALA A 66 6.58 -26.71 -19.60
C ALA A 66 5.56 -27.37 -20.53
N GLU A 67 4.34 -26.83 -20.60
CA GLU A 67 3.25 -27.35 -21.44
C GLU A 67 3.31 -26.83 -22.88
N MET A 68 4.14 -25.81 -23.17
CA MET A 68 4.25 -25.21 -24.51
C MET A 68 4.65 -26.21 -25.61
N GLY A 69 5.39 -27.27 -25.26
CA GLY A 69 5.79 -28.33 -26.20
C GLY A 69 4.80 -29.51 -26.31
N THR A 70 3.78 -29.55 -25.46
CA THR A 70 2.82 -30.68 -25.38
C THR A 70 1.38 -30.28 -25.70
N ILE A 71 1.06 -28.99 -25.64
CA ILE A 71 -0.27 -28.46 -25.99
C ILE A 71 -0.48 -28.61 -27.50
N ASN A 72 -1.53 -29.33 -27.91
CA ASN A 72 -1.99 -29.28 -29.28
C ASN A 72 -2.74 -27.95 -29.47
N LEU A 73 -2.50 -27.26 -30.60
CA LEU A 73 -3.18 -26.01 -30.95
C LEU A 73 -4.64 -26.24 -31.39
N ASN A 74 -5.36 -27.10 -30.67
CA ASN A 74 -6.78 -27.31 -30.81
C ASN A 74 -7.54 -26.23 -30.04
N ILE A 75 -8.63 -25.74 -30.61
CA ILE A 75 -9.51 -24.72 -30.03
C ILE A 75 -9.93 -25.06 -28.60
N HIS A 76 -10.19 -26.34 -28.31
CA HIS A 76 -10.61 -26.77 -26.97
C HIS A 76 -9.49 -26.66 -25.92
N GLU A 77 -8.26 -27.05 -26.28
CA GLU A 77 -7.11 -26.94 -25.38
C GLU A 77 -6.68 -25.49 -25.18
N LEU A 78 -6.79 -24.67 -26.25
CA LEU A 78 -6.53 -23.24 -26.17
C LEU A 78 -7.49 -22.54 -25.22
N PHE A 79 -8.79 -22.87 -25.28
CA PHE A 79 -9.79 -22.31 -24.37
C PHE A 79 -9.57 -22.75 -22.92
N ARG A 80 -9.19 -24.02 -22.71
CA ARG A 80 -8.83 -24.55 -21.39
C ARG A 80 -7.62 -23.80 -20.81
N LEU A 81 -6.57 -23.62 -21.62
CA LEU A 81 -5.36 -22.88 -21.24
C LEU A 81 -5.68 -21.42 -20.89
N MET A 82 -6.52 -20.76 -21.68
CA MET A 82 -6.94 -19.38 -21.44
C MET A 82 -7.70 -19.25 -20.13
N ASN A 83 -8.68 -20.13 -19.89
CA ASN A 83 -9.47 -20.11 -18.66
C ASN A 83 -8.61 -20.36 -17.41
N TRP A 84 -7.66 -21.29 -17.50
CA TRP A 84 -6.72 -21.59 -16.42
C TRP A 84 -5.79 -20.41 -16.11
N ASN A 85 -5.22 -19.77 -17.14
CA ASN A 85 -4.40 -18.56 -16.98
C ASN A 85 -5.20 -17.41 -16.36
N MET A 86 -6.46 -17.25 -16.77
CA MET A 86 -7.33 -16.20 -16.23
C MET A 86 -7.64 -16.43 -14.74
N GLN A 87 -7.90 -17.68 -14.34
CA GLN A 87 -8.08 -18.03 -12.92
C GLN A 87 -6.82 -17.75 -12.09
N ASN A 88 -5.64 -18.13 -12.59
CA ASN A 88 -4.39 -17.87 -11.89
C ASN A 88 -4.09 -16.38 -11.77
N LEU A 89 -4.47 -15.56 -12.76
CA LEU A 89 -4.35 -14.09 -12.68
C LEU A 89 -5.18 -13.51 -11.52
N PHE A 90 -6.39 -14.01 -11.31
CA PHE A 90 -7.22 -13.60 -10.17
C PHE A 90 -6.54 -13.95 -8.83
N PHE A 91 -5.98 -15.15 -8.71
CA PHE A 91 -5.23 -15.57 -7.52
C PHE A 91 -3.90 -14.82 -7.29
N ILE A 92 -3.37 -14.11 -8.29
CA ILE A 92 -2.17 -13.27 -8.13
C ILE A 92 -2.51 -11.96 -7.42
N ILE A 93 -3.70 -11.40 -7.66
CA ILE A 93 -4.10 -10.09 -7.14
C ILE A 93 -4.74 -10.20 -5.74
N GLY A 94 -5.33 -11.35 -5.42
CA GLY A 94 -5.84 -11.65 -4.09
C GLY A 94 -5.85 -13.16 -3.80
N PRO A 95 -5.77 -13.58 -2.53
CA PRO A 95 -6.10 -14.96 -2.15
C PRO A 95 -7.56 -15.32 -2.46
#